data_AF-A0A4R8ZH89-F1
#
_entry.id   AF-A0A4R8ZH89-F1
#
_cell.length_a   1.000
_cell.length_b   1.000
_cell.length_c   1.000
_cell.angle_alpha   90.00
_cell.angle_beta   90.00
_cell.angle_gamma   90.00
#
_symmetry.space_group_name_H-M   'P 1'
#
loop_
_entity.id
_entity.type
_entity.pdbx_description
1 polymer ?
#
loop_
_entity_poly.entity_id
_entity_poly.type
_entity_poly.pdbx_seq_one_letter_code
_entity_poly.pdbx_strand_id
1 'polypeptide(L)' 'MDVAELAAYLGIPISMVYDWRVHGKGPTAYRFGKHLKFAISDVRTWIAQQREPSSSEPRRTDRP' A
#
# COMPACT_ATOMS: atom_id res chain seq x y z
N MET A 1 -3.86 -4.72 -9.73
CA MET A 1 -4.12 -3.51 -8.93
C MET A 1 -2.87 -2.65 -8.96
N ASP A 2 -2.92 -1.38 -9.36
CA ASP A 2 -1.75 -0.49 -9.29
C ASP A 2 -1.59 0.11 -7.88
N VAL A 3 -0.51 0.87 -7.61
CA VAL A 3 -0.33 1.67 -6.38
C VAL A 3 -1.55 2.57 -6.12
N ALA A 4 -2.06 3.24 -7.16
CA ALA A 4 -3.23 4.12 -7.04
C ALA A 4 -4.50 3.36 -6.64
N GLU A 5 -4.73 2.22 -7.28
CA GLU A 5 -5.88 1.35 -7.00
C GLU A 5 -5.78 0.73 -5.61
N LEU A 6 -4.57 0.34 -5.16
CA LEU A 6 -4.32 -0.17 -3.82
C LEU A 6 -4.64 0.89 -2.76
N ALA A 7 -4.19 2.12 -2.98
CA ALA A 7 -4.46 3.26 -2.11
C ALA A 7 -5.96 3.54 -2.01
N ALA A 8 -6.67 3.58 -3.15
CA ALA A 8 -8.12 3.74 -3.20
C ALA A 8 -8.86 2.58 -2.52
N TYR A 9 -8.41 1.35 -2.71
CA TYR A 9 -9.00 0.15 -2.10
C TYR A 9 -8.86 0.13 -0.57
N LEU A 10 -7.73 0.61 -0.05
CA LEU A 10 -7.46 0.70 1.38
C LEU A 10 -8.01 1.98 2.02
N GLY A 11 -8.39 2.98 1.21
CA GLY A 11 -8.79 4.30 1.70
C GLY A 11 -7.64 5.13 2.26
N ILE A 12 -6.40 4.84 1.85
CA ILE A 12 -5.19 5.56 2.29
C ILE A 12 -4.62 6.41 1.14
N PRO A 13 -3.87 7.48 1.43
CA PRO A 13 -3.21 8.25 0.38
C PRO A 13 -2.14 7.44 -0.33
N ILE A 14 -1.97 7.68 -1.64
CA ILE A 14 -0.94 7.06 -2.49
C ILE A 14 0.47 7.27 -1.91
N SER A 15 0.73 8.42 -1.27
CA SER A 15 1.99 8.70 -0.58
C SER A 15 2.32 7.67 0.50
N MET A 16 1.32 7.11 1.19
CA MET A 16 1.53 6.06 2.19
C MET A 16 1.96 4.74 1.54
N VAL A 17 1.43 4.44 0.35
CA VAL A 17 1.86 3.27 -0.44
C VAL A 17 3.28 3.46 -1.00
N TYR A 18 3.68 4.69 -1.32
CA TYR A 18 5.07 5.00 -1.66
C TYR A 18 6.01 4.89 -0.45
N ASP A 19 5.58 5.35 0.72
CA ASP A 19 6.32 5.23 1.98
C ASP A 19 6.60 3.76 2.30
N TRP A 20 5.58 2.90 2.18
CA TRP A 20 5.72 1.46 2.27
C TRP A 20 6.83 0.90 1.38
N ARG A 21 6.94 1.38 0.13
CA ARG A 21 8.03 0.97 -0.76
C ARG A 21 9.41 1.39 -0.27
N VAL A 22 9.55 2.57 0.32
CA VAL A 22 10.82 3.04 0.90
C VAL A 22 11.20 2.20 2.11
N HIS A 23 10.20 1.87 2.94
CA HIS A 23 10.36 1.08 4.15
C HIS A 23 10.40 -0.44 3.90
N GLY A 24 10.24 -0.89 2.65
CA GLY A 24 10.15 -2.31 2.31
C GLY A 24 8.93 -3.02 2.92
N LYS A 25 7.92 -2.25 3.32
CA LYS A 25 6.64 -2.74 3.83
C LYS A 25 5.63 -2.75 2.69
N GLY A 26 4.61 -3.60 2.78
CA GLY A 26 3.52 -3.62 1.78
C GLY A 26 3.36 -4.94 1.04
N PRO A 27 2.31 -5.05 0.22
CA PRO A 27 1.98 -6.28 -0.51
C PRO A 27 2.94 -6.52 -1.67
N THR A 28 3.12 -7.79 -2.05
CA THR A 28 3.97 -8.22 -3.17
C THR A 28 3.58 -7.49 -4.45
N ALA A 29 4.54 -6.77 -5.01
CA ALA A 29 4.36 -6.04 -6.26
C ALA A 29 4.98 -6.82 -7.42
N TYR A 30 4.15 -7.21 -8.38
CA TYR A 30 4.60 -7.90 -9.59
C TYR A 30 4.96 -6.88 -10.67
N ARG A 31 6.15 -7.00 -11.23
CA ARG A 31 6.59 -6.20 -12.39
C ARG A 31 6.12 -6.88 -13.67
N PHE A 32 5.13 -6.29 -14.33
CA PHE A 32 4.67 -6.67 -15.66
C PHE A 32 5.22 -5.66 -16.68
N GLY A 33 6.45 -5.90 -17.15
CA GLY A 33 7.16 -4.97 -18.03
C GLY A 33 7.37 -3.62 -17.35
N LYS A 34 6.79 -2.55 -17.93
CA LYS A 34 6.83 -1.19 -17.38
C LYS A 34 5.79 -0.90 -16.31
N HIS A 35 4.81 -1.79 -16.12
CA HIS A 35 3.72 -1.61 -15.18
C HIS A 35 3.94 -2.44 -13.93
N LEU A 36 3.77 -1.81 -12.78
CA LEU A 36 3.71 -2.52 -11.52
C LEU A 36 2.27 -2.93 -11.25
N LYS A 37 2.03 -4.18 -10.89
CA LYS A 37 0.72 -4.65 -10.45
C LYS A 37 0.82 -5.48 -9.19
N PHE A 38 -0.02 -5.15 -8.23
CA PHE A 38 -0.33 -5.96 -7.07
C PHE A 38 -1.47 -6.92 -7.42
N ALA A 39 -1.32 -8.18 -7.03
CA ALA A 39 -2.40 -9.16 -7.09
C ALA A 39 -3.35 -8.92 -5.90
N ILE A 40 -4.66 -8.97 -6.15
CA ILE A 40 -5.66 -8.77 -5.09
C ILE A 40 -5.50 -9.85 -4.00
N SER A 41 -5.16 -11.08 -4.37
CA SER A 41 -4.89 -12.17 -3.44
C SER A 41 -3.75 -11.83 -2.48
N ASP A 42 -2.60 -11.39 -2.99
CA ASP A 42 -1.46 -10.94 -2.17
C ASP A 42 -1.84 -9.76 -1.28
N VAL A 43 -2.58 -8.79 -1.79
CA VAL A 43 -3.03 -7.63 -1.01
C VAL A 43 -3.93 -8.09 0.15
N ARG A 44 -4.88 -8.99 -0.09
CA ARG A 44 -5.75 -9.52 0.96
C ARG A 44 -4.97 -10.30 2.01
N THR A 45 -4.03 -11.14 1.58
CA THR A 45 -3.14 -11.91 2.47
C THR A 45 -2.23 -10.98 3.28
N TRP A 46 -1.75 -9.90 2.68
CA TRP A 46 -0.94 -8.89 3.36
C TRP A 46 -1.76 -8.10 4.39
N ILE A 47 -2.98 -7.66 4.04
CA ILE A 47 -3.90 -6.99 4.98
C ILE A 47 -4.20 -7.90 6.17
N ALA A 48 -4.45 -9.19 5.91
CA ALA A 48 -4.71 -10.16 6.97
C ALA A 48 -3.52 -10.29 7.95
N GLN A 49 -2.28 -10.26 7.43
CA GLN A 49 -1.06 -10.29 8.24
C GLN A 49 -0.79 -8.97 9.00
N GLN A 50 -1.24 -7.82 8.48
CA GLN A 50 -1.06 -6.49 9.10
C GLN A 50 -2.06 -6.17 10.21
N ARG A 51 -3.14 -6.95 10.37
CA ARG A 51 -4.17 -6.69 11.40
C ARG A 51 -3.70 -6.92 12.84
N GLU A 52 -2.50 -7.46 13.05
CA GLU A 52 -1.88 -7.56 14.37
C GLU A 52 -0.97 -6.33 14.61
N PRO A 53 -1.24 -5.50 15.63
CA PRO A 53 -1.23 -4.07 15.47
C PRO A 53 0.07 -3.42 15.93
N SER A 54 0.50 -2.38 15.21
CA SER A 54 1.11 -1.19 15.81
C SER A 54 0.88 -0.05 14.83
N SER A 55 -0.29 0.56 14.99
CA SER A 55 -0.67 1.78 14.30
C SER A 55 0.32 2.88 14.69
N SER A 56 1.17 3.27 13.76
CA SER A 56 1.88 4.55 13.82
C SER A 56 1.42 5.36 12.63
N GLU A 57 0.27 5.99 12.81
CA GLU A 57 -0.31 7.06 12.00
C GLU A 57 0.76 8.11 11.62
N PRO A 58 1.07 8.34 10.34
CA PRO A 58 1.82 9.52 9.97
C PRO A 58 0.84 10.69 9.94
N ARG A 59 0.92 11.50 11.00
CA ARG A 59 0.36 12.85 11.08
C ARG A 59 0.48 13.59 9.73
N ARG A 60 -0.64 14.19 9.30
CA ARG A 60 -0.76 15.41 8.51
C ARG A 60 -0.05 15.44 7.15
N THR A 61 -0.83 15.63 6.10
CA THR A 61 -0.61 16.78 5.21
C THR A 61 -1.98 17.25 4.72
N ASP A 62 -2.65 18.00 5.60
CA ASP A 62 -3.46 19.12 5.17
C ASP A 62 -2.58 20.00 4.26
N ARG A 63 -3.01 20.23 3.02
CA ARG A 63 -2.43 21.26 2.16
C ARG A 63 -3.60 22.00 1.49
N PRO A 64 -3.65 23.35 1.61
CA PRO A 64 -4.83 24.15 1.30
C PRO A 64 -5.21 24.16 -0.19
#